data_AF-A0A9D6HH25-F1
#
_entry.id   AF-A0A9D6HH25-F1
#
_cell.length_a   1.000
_cell.length_b   1.000
_cell.length_c   1.000
_cell.angle_alpha   90.00
_cell.angle_beta   90.00
_cell.angle_gamma   90.00
#
_symmetry.space_group_name_H-M   'P 1'
#
loop_
_entity.id
_entity.type
_entity.pdbx_description
1 polymer ?
#
loop_
_entity_poly.entity_id
_entity_poly.type
_entity_poly.pdbx_seq_one_letter_code
_entity_poly.pdbx_strand_id
1 'polypeptide(L)'
;MASRRCPICGKQFVPRPQVQHQQICSSAECQRERKRRWQQAKRQTDPTYKAGQKGHAKSWAEQNPNYSRNYRAKNPDYVERNRAQQKIRNAKRRDAPIAKMDVSRPESLVPSGIYRLTPVDASKIAKMDAWIVEINLISCGSDQPGNKTD
;
A
#
# COMPACT_ATOMS: atom_id res chain seq x y z
N MET A 1 19.40 39.27 28.75
CA MET A 1 19.14 37.96 28.11
C MET A 1 19.07 38.17 26.60
N ALA A 2 19.81 37.42 25.79
CA ALA A 2 19.80 37.61 24.35
C ALA A 2 18.49 37.08 23.73
N SER A 3 17.66 37.98 23.19
CA SER A 3 16.46 37.61 22.43
C SER A 3 16.82 37.18 21.02
N ARG A 4 16.20 36.11 20.51
CA ARG A 4 16.36 35.62 19.14
C ARG A 4 15.04 35.69 18.38
N ARG A 5 15.11 35.76 17.05
CA ARG A 5 13.93 35.69 16.18
C ARG A 5 13.71 34.25 15.72
N CYS A 6 12.51 33.72 15.89
CA CYS A 6 12.20 32.37 15.42
C CYS A 6 12.09 32.33 13.89
N PRO A 7 12.80 31.43 13.20
CA PRO A 7 12.75 31.36 11.72
C PRO A 7 11.45 30.75 11.19
N ILE A 8 10.55 30.28 12.05
CA ILE A 8 9.28 29.66 11.64
C ILE A 8 8.13 30.65 11.78
N CYS A 9 7.96 31.29 12.94
CA CYS A 9 6.86 32.23 13.17
C CYS A 9 7.29 33.70 13.20
N GLY A 10 8.58 34.02 13.07
CA GLY A 10 9.09 35.39 13.11
C GLY A 10 9.05 36.07 14.48
N LYS A 11 8.44 35.46 15.50
CA LYS A 11 8.35 36.05 16.85
C LYS A 11 9.70 36.06 17.55
N GLN A 12 9.95 37.11 18.34
CA GLN A 12 11.07 37.14 19.27
C GLN A 12 10.83 36.16 20.43
N PHE A 13 11.88 35.48 20.87
CA PHE A 13 11.86 34.59 22.02
C PHE A 13 13.19 34.61 22.76
N VAL A 14 13.16 34.27 24.04
CA VAL A 14 14.37 34.07 24.84
C VAL A 14 14.68 32.56 24.87
N PRO A 15 15.88 32.13 24.41
CA PRO A 15 16.31 30.74 24.53
C PRO A 15 16.24 30.25 25.97
N ARG A 16 15.85 28.98 26.16
CA ARG A 16 15.89 28.36 27.49
C ARG A 16 17.34 28.25 27.97
N PRO A 17 17.65 28.53 29.25
CA PRO A 17 19.01 28.41 29.79
C PRO A 17 19.62 27.02 29.56
N GLN A 18 18.80 25.96 29.60
CA GLN A 18 19.25 24.58 29.38
C GLN A 18 19.62 24.30 27.91
N VAL A 19 19.21 25.14 26.96
CA VAL A 19 19.43 24.94 25.52
C VAL A 19 19.91 26.25 24.90
N GLN A 20 21.16 26.61 25.20
CA GLN A 20 21.76 27.88 24.77
C GLN A 20 21.77 28.08 23.25
N HIS A 21 21.75 27.00 22.47
CA HIS A 21 21.70 27.04 21.01
C HIS A 21 20.27 26.89 20.43
N GLN A 22 19.22 27.15 21.21
CA GLN A 22 17.85 27.10 20.72
C GLN A 22 17.62 28.10 19.57
N GLN A 23 17.32 27.58 18.38
CA GLN A 23 17.05 28.37 17.17
C GLN A 23 15.56 28.67 16.96
N ILE A 24 14.69 27.82 17.51
CA ILE A 24 13.25 27.85 17.25
C ILE A 24 12.51 28.01 18.58
N CYS A 25 11.53 28.93 18.61
CA CYS A 25 10.77 29.23 19.83
C CYS A 25 10.05 27.98 20.38
N SER A 26 9.71 27.99 21.66
CA SER A 26 9.08 26.84 22.33
C SER A 26 7.58 26.64 22.00
N SER A 27 7.01 27.43 21.08
CA SER A 27 5.61 27.24 20.68
C SER A 27 5.41 25.86 20.05
N ALA A 28 4.29 25.20 20.39
CA ALA A 28 4.01 23.84 19.93
C ALA A 28 4.00 23.73 18.40
N GLU A 29 3.50 24.77 17.71
CA GLU A 29 3.47 24.85 16.25
C GLU A 29 4.87 24.88 15.64
N CYS A 30 5.74 25.77 16.13
CA CYS A 30 7.10 25.87 15.61
C CYS A 30 7.93 24.62 15.93
N GLN A 31 7.71 24.01 17.09
CA GLN A 31 8.37 22.75 17.47
C GLN A 31 7.90 21.58 16.61
N ARG A 32 6.59 21.51 16.29
CA ARG A 32 6.04 20.53 15.34
C ARG A 32 6.66 20.71 13.95
N GLU A 33 6.72 21.95 13.47
CA GLU A 33 7.29 22.26 12.17
C GLU A 33 8.78 21.93 12.09
N ARG A 34 9.56 22.24 13.13
CA ARG A 34 10.97 21.81 13.23
C ARG A 34 11.10 20.30 13.06
N LYS A 35 10.35 19.53 13.83
CA LYS A 35 10.39 18.06 13.80
C LYS A 35 9.98 17.54 12.42
N ARG A 36 8.97 18.14 11.80
CA ARG A 36 8.53 17.80 10.43
C ARG A 36 9.66 17.98 9.42
N ARG A 37 10.29 19.16 9.39
CA ARG A 37 11.41 19.45 8.47
C ARG A 37 12.58 18.49 8.68
N TRP A 38 12.95 18.25 9.93
CA TRP A 38 14.00 17.27 10.25
C TRP A 38 13.66 15.86 9.77
N GLN A 39 12.43 15.39 10.01
CA GLN A 39 11.99 14.07 9.55
C GLN A 39 11.97 13.97 8.02
N GLN A 40 11.55 15.03 7.31
CA GLN A 40 11.57 15.07 5.85
C GLN A 40 12.99 15.00 5.32
N ALA A 41 13.90 15.83 5.84
CA ALA A 41 15.31 15.82 5.48
C ALA A 41 15.92 14.43 5.73
N LYS A 42 15.69 13.84 6.91
CA LYS A 42 16.19 12.51 7.23
C LYS A 42 15.66 11.43 6.29
N ARG A 43 14.38 11.46 5.91
CA ARG A 43 13.82 10.50 4.95
C ARG A 43 14.39 10.66 3.53
N GLN A 44 14.93 11.82 3.17
CA GLN A 44 15.53 12.09 1.87
C GLN A 44 17.01 11.74 1.84
N THR A 45 17.75 12.09 2.89
CA THR A 45 19.21 11.96 2.94
C THR A 45 19.69 10.61 3.45
N ASP A 46 18.85 9.87 4.17
CA ASP A 46 19.21 8.63 4.84
C ASP A 46 18.40 7.44 4.27
N PRO A 47 18.97 6.67 3.33
CA PRO A 47 18.28 5.54 2.72
C PRO A 47 17.95 4.42 3.73
N THR A 48 18.81 4.21 4.73
CA THR A 48 18.64 3.15 5.73
C THR A 48 17.60 3.52 6.80
N TYR A 49 17.37 4.81 7.04
CA TYR A 49 16.34 5.30 7.96
C TYR A 49 14.93 4.76 7.65
N LYS A 50 14.56 4.67 6.37
CA LYS A 50 13.27 4.09 5.95
C LYS A 50 13.19 2.59 6.24
N ALA A 51 14.28 1.86 6.01
CA ALA A 51 14.36 0.42 6.25
C ALA A 51 14.28 0.11 7.75
N GLY A 52 15.03 0.85 8.58
CA GLY A 52 15.00 0.72 10.04
C GLY A 52 13.60 0.96 10.60
N GLN A 53 12.91 2.01 10.16
CA GLN A 53 11.53 2.28 10.61
C GLN A 53 10.57 1.14 10.29
N LYS A 54 10.69 0.52 9.10
CA LYS A 54 9.89 -0.65 8.73
C LYS A 54 10.24 -1.87 9.59
N GLY A 55 11.53 -2.12 9.84
CA GLY A 55 12.01 -3.21 10.68
C GLY A 55 11.47 -3.12 12.11
N HIS A 56 11.54 -1.93 12.73
CA HIS A 56 10.97 -1.71 14.06
C HIS A 56 9.46 -1.92 14.10
N ALA A 57 8.73 -1.39 13.11
CA ALA A 57 7.27 -1.57 13.04
C ALA A 57 6.90 -3.06 12.88
N LYS A 58 7.64 -3.80 12.04
CA LYS A 58 7.45 -5.24 11.83
C LYS A 58 7.72 -6.02 13.13
N SER A 59 8.89 -5.81 13.73
CA SER A 59 9.30 -6.49 14.97
C SER A 59 8.30 -6.22 16.10
N TRP A 60 7.85 -4.98 16.24
CA TRP A 60 6.84 -4.64 17.24
C TRP A 60 5.50 -5.34 16.98
N ALA A 61 5.06 -5.43 15.72
CA ALA A 61 3.82 -6.13 15.36
C ALA A 61 3.93 -7.64 15.59
N GLU A 62 5.08 -8.25 15.31
CA GLU A 62 5.37 -9.66 15.58
C GLU A 62 5.34 -9.98 17.08
N GLN A 63 5.90 -9.09 17.90
CA GLN A 63 5.86 -9.21 19.37
C GLN A 63 4.47 -8.95 19.95
N ASN A 64 3.61 -8.22 19.22
CA ASN A 64 2.30 -7.77 19.71
C ASN A 64 1.16 -8.14 18.75
N PRO A 65 0.97 -9.44 18.41
CA PRO A 65 0.07 -9.86 17.34
C PRO A 65 -1.40 -9.49 17.61
N ASN A 66 -1.81 -9.54 18.88
CA ASN A 66 -3.18 -9.22 19.29
C ASN A 66 -3.41 -7.74 19.61
N TYR A 67 -2.38 -6.90 19.57
CA TYR A 67 -2.52 -5.49 19.98
C TYR A 67 -3.60 -4.77 19.19
N SER A 68 -3.60 -4.90 17.86
CA SER A 68 -4.55 -4.17 17.03
C SER A 68 -6.00 -4.60 17.29
N ARG A 69 -6.23 -5.89 17.55
CA ARG A 69 -7.55 -6.41 17.93
C ARG A 69 -7.98 -5.85 19.27
N ASN A 70 -7.11 -5.95 20.28
CA ASN A 70 -7.39 -5.51 21.64
C ASN A 70 -7.58 -3.99 21.72
N TYR A 71 -6.77 -3.22 21.00
CA TYR A 71 -6.87 -1.77 20.94
C TYR A 71 -8.21 -1.35 20.33
N ARG A 72 -8.63 -1.97 19.22
CA ARG A 72 -9.94 -1.68 18.59
C ARG A 72 -11.12 -2.06 19.46
N ALA A 73 -11.05 -3.21 20.14
CA ALA A 73 -12.09 -3.65 21.08
C ALA A 73 -12.24 -2.66 22.25
N LYS A 74 -11.13 -2.14 22.77
CA LYS A 74 -11.12 -1.16 23.87
C LYS A 74 -11.46 0.27 23.45
N ASN A 75 -11.43 0.59 22.14
CA ASN A 75 -11.64 1.96 21.64
C ASN A 75 -12.67 1.97 20.49
N PRO A 76 -13.95 1.64 20.75
CA PRO A 76 -14.99 1.59 19.71
C PRO A 76 -15.20 2.94 19.01
N ASP A 77 -15.22 4.04 19.76
CA ASP A 77 -15.38 5.41 19.21
C ASP A 77 -14.28 5.77 18.21
N TYR A 78 -13.03 5.35 18.49
CA TYR A 78 -11.92 5.54 17.56
C TYR A 78 -12.16 4.75 16.27
N VAL A 79 -12.66 3.52 16.37
CA VAL A 79 -12.96 2.67 15.22
C VAL A 79 -14.04 3.28 14.35
N GLU A 80 -15.13 3.76 14.94
CA GLU A 80 -16.24 4.40 14.22
C GLU A 80 -15.79 5.66 13.49
N ARG A 81 -15.08 6.55 14.19
CA ARG A 81 -14.52 7.77 13.60
C ARG A 81 -13.58 7.46 12.44
N ASN A 82 -12.69 6.48 12.62
CA ASN A 82 -11.77 6.07 11.56
C ASN A 82 -12.51 5.48 10.34
N ARG A 83 -13.57 4.69 10.55
CA ARG A 83 -14.42 4.19 9.45
C ARG A 83 -15.11 5.32 8.70
N ALA A 84 -15.70 6.30 9.41
CA ALA A 84 -16.34 7.45 8.79
C ALA A 84 -15.33 8.27 7.94
N GLN A 85 -14.14 8.54 8.49
CA GLN A 85 -13.07 9.23 7.76
C GLN A 85 -12.55 8.42 6.57
N GLN A 86 -12.51 7.09 6.67
CA GLN A 86 -12.15 6.22 5.55
C GLN A 86 -13.18 6.32 4.42
N LYS A 87 -14.49 6.33 4.72
CA LYS A 87 -15.54 6.55 3.71
C LYS A 87 -15.35 7.88 2.98
N ILE A 88 -15.07 8.96 3.71
CA ILE A 88 -14.79 10.29 3.13
C ILE A 88 -13.56 10.25 2.23
N ARG A 89 -12.46 9.64 2.68
CA ARG A 89 -11.23 9.51 1.87
C ARG A 89 -11.46 8.68 0.61
N ASN A 90 -12.20 7.58 0.71
CA ASN A 90 -12.53 6.74 -0.44
C ASN A 90 -13.41 7.50 -1.45
N ALA A 91 -14.41 8.24 -0.97
CA ALA A 91 -15.27 9.08 -1.81
C ALA A 91 -14.50 10.20 -2.53
N LYS A 92 -13.37 10.67 -1.96
CA LYS A 92 -12.48 11.64 -2.63
C LYS A 92 -11.56 11.01 -3.68
N ARG A 93 -11.34 9.69 -3.66
CA ARG A 93 -10.46 8.96 -4.58
C ARG A 93 -11.22 8.32 -5.76
N ARG A 94 -12.34 8.90 -6.20
CA ARG A 94 -13.29 8.30 -7.17
C ARG A 94 -12.66 7.73 -8.46
N ASP A 95 -11.45 8.14 -8.83
CA ASP A 95 -10.78 7.69 -10.07
C ASP A 95 -9.76 6.55 -9.90
N ALA A 96 -9.53 6.02 -8.69
CA ALA A 96 -8.64 4.88 -8.49
C ALA A 96 -9.35 3.76 -7.71
N PRO A 97 -9.66 2.62 -8.35
CA PRO A 97 -10.21 1.48 -7.63
C PRO A 97 -9.21 1.07 -6.54
N ILE A 98 -9.67 1.04 -5.29
CA ILE A 98 -8.91 0.43 -4.22
C ILE A 98 -8.88 -1.05 -4.54
N ALA A 99 -7.72 -1.55 -4.96
CA ALA A 99 -7.52 -2.97 -5.21
C ALA A 99 -7.84 -3.73 -3.91
N LYS A 100 -9.01 -4.35 -3.85
CA LYS A 100 -9.26 -5.48 -2.96
C LYS A 100 -8.57 -6.66 -3.61
N MET A 101 -7.52 -7.19 -2.97
CA MET A 101 -6.83 -8.37 -3.50
C MET A 101 -7.75 -9.60 -3.58
N ASP A 102 -8.84 -9.60 -2.79
CA ASP A 102 -9.78 -10.72 -2.69
C ASP A 102 -10.86 -10.71 -3.80
N VAL A 103 -10.85 -9.72 -4.70
CA VAL A 103 -11.73 -9.71 -5.87
C VAL A 103 -10.91 -10.17 -7.06
N SER A 104 -10.86 -11.49 -7.27
CA SER A 104 -10.51 -12.06 -8.58
C SER A 104 -11.44 -11.40 -9.60
N ARG A 105 -10.90 -10.59 -10.53
CA ARG A 105 -11.69 -10.17 -11.69
C ARG A 105 -12.16 -11.45 -12.39
N PRO A 106 -13.44 -11.62 -12.71
CA PRO A 106 -13.93 -12.78 -13.47
C PRO A 106 -13.60 -12.64 -14.97
N GLU A 107 -12.43 -12.07 -15.29
CA GLU A 107 -11.89 -12.04 -16.64
C GLU A 107 -10.77 -13.08 -16.70
N SER A 108 -11.10 -14.34 -16.41
CA SER A 108 -10.33 -15.40 -17.06
C SER A 108 -10.61 -15.25 -18.55
N LEU A 109 -9.65 -14.66 -19.29
CA LEU A 109 -9.68 -14.57 -20.76
C LEU A 109 -9.81 -15.95 -21.44
N VAL A 110 -9.70 -17.02 -20.66
CA VAL A 110 -9.87 -18.40 -21.06
C VAL A 110 -11.24 -18.88 -20.57
N PRO A 111 -12.21 -19.13 -21.47
CA PRO A 111 -13.50 -19.71 -21.08
C PRO A 111 -13.33 -21.08 -20.42
N SER A 112 -14.27 -21.55 -19.61
CA SER A 112 -14.24 -22.93 -19.13
C SER A 112 -14.60 -23.89 -20.27
N GLY A 113 -13.79 -24.92 -20.51
CA GLY A 113 -13.99 -25.84 -21.63
C GLY A 113 -12.95 -26.97 -21.67
N ILE A 114 -13.09 -27.88 -22.63
CA ILE A 114 -12.10 -28.92 -22.91
C ILE A 114 -11.05 -28.34 -23.84
N TYR A 115 -9.78 -28.50 -23.44
CA TYR A 115 -8.65 -27.95 -24.17
C TYR A 115 -7.69 -29.04 -24.63
N ARG A 116 -7.12 -28.84 -25.81
CA ARG A 116 -5.95 -29.58 -26.28
C ARG A 116 -4.70 -28.76 -26.00
N LEU A 117 -3.70 -29.40 -25.37
CA LEU A 117 -2.36 -28.85 -25.20
C LEU A 117 -1.47 -29.42 -26.31
N THR A 118 -0.80 -28.55 -27.07
CA THR A 118 0.15 -28.97 -28.11
C THR A 118 1.49 -28.28 -27.85
N PRO A 119 2.61 -29.02 -27.76
CA PRO A 119 3.93 -28.40 -27.61
C PRO A 119 4.23 -27.56 -28.85
N VAL A 120 4.60 -26.30 -28.64
CA VAL A 120 5.06 -25.44 -29.73
C VAL A 120 6.57 -25.67 -29.87
N ASP A 121 6.99 -26.19 -31.01
CA ASP A 121 8.40 -26.50 -31.24
C ASP A 121 9.23 -25.20 -31.25
N ALA A 122 10.02 -25.04 -30.20
CA ALA A 122 10.64 -23.78 -29.80
C ALA A 122 11.85 -23.46 -30.68
N SER A 123 11.63 -23.12 -31.94
CA SER A 123 12.68 -22.62 -32.83
C SER A 123 13.08 -21.17 -32.55
N LYS A 124 12.59 -20.53 -31.47
CA LYS A 124 13.08 -19.21 -31.00
C LYS A 124 13.08 -19.10 -29.47
N ILE A 125 14.22 -19.48 -28.89
CA ILE A 125 14.79 -18.98 -27.62
C ILE A 125 13.85 -19.05 -26.41
N ALA A 126 13.75 -20.24 -25.80
CA ALA A 126 13.28 -20.37 -24.41
C ALA A 126 14.42 -20.90 -23.53
N LYS A 127 14.55 -20.34 -22.31
CA LYS A 127 15.35 -20.93 -21.23
C LYS A 127 14.91 -22.38 -21.01
N MET A 128 15.88 -23.25 -20.70
CA MET A 128 15.73 -24.72 -20.62
C MET A 128 14.56 -25.26 -19.76
N ASP A 129 13.92 -24.42 -18.95
CA ASP A 129 12.95 -24.85 -17.93
C ASP A 129 11.50 -24.46 -18.25
N ALA A 130 11.22 -23.92 -19.45
CA ALA A 130 9.87 -23.47 -19.82
C ALA A 130 9.31 -24.27 -21.01
N TRP A 131 8.25 -25.05 -20.75
CA TRP A 131 7.47 -25.73 -21.79
C TRP A 131 6.44 -24.76 -22.37
N ILE A 132 6.62 -24.37 -23.63
CA ILE A 132 5.65 -23.54 -24.35
C ILE A 132 4.60 -24.46 -24.96
N VAL A 133 3.33 -24.22 -24.62
CA VAL A 133 2.19 -24.98 -25.14
C VAL A 133 1.18 -24.03 -25.76
N GLU A 134 0.61 -24.45 -26.88
CA GLU A 134 -0.58 -23.85 -27.45
C GLU A 134 -1.81 -24.51 -26.80
N ILE A 135 -2.81 -23.70 -26.43
CA ILE A 135 -4.06 -24.13 -25.80
C ILE A 135 -5.20 -23.89 -26.80
N ASN A 136 -5.77 -24.96 -27.34
CA ASN A 136 -6.87 -24.89 -28.32
C ASN A 136 -8.19 -25.38 -27.71
N LEU A 137 -9.29 -24.63 -27.87
CA LEU A 137 -10.62 -25.02 -27.40
C LEU A 137 -11.23 -26.09 -28.30
N ILE A 138 -11.66 -27.21 -27.73
CA ILE A 138 -12.43 -28.23 -28.45
C ILE A 138 -13.92 -27.92 -28.27
N SER A 139 -14.54 -27.31 -29.28
CA SER A 139 -16.00 -27.20 -29.36
C SER A 139 -16.58 -28.59 -29.62
N CYS A 140 -17.42 -29.09 -28.70
CA CYS A 140 -18.23 -30.28 -28.94
C CYS A 140 -19.33 -29.90 -29.96
N GLY A 141 -19.14 -30.25 -31.23
CA GLY A 141 -20.18 -30.15 -32.23
C GLY A 141 -21.29 -31.14 -31.90
N SER A 142 -22.45 -30.63 -31.50
CA SER A 142 -23.68 -31.40 -31.31
C SER A 142 -24.13 -32.05 -32.62
N ASP A 143 -24.49 -33.34 -32.52
CA ASP A 143 -25.09 -34.17 -33.57
C ASP A 143 -26.22 -33.46 -34.34
N GLN A 144 -26.23 -33.62 -35.66
CA GLN A 144 -27.38 -33.31 -36.52
C GLN A 144 -28.15 -34.61 -36.81
N PRO A 145 -29.46 -34.71 -36.52
CA PRO A 145 -30.28 -35.85 -36.93
C PRO A 145 -30.70 -35.69 -38.40
N GLY A 146 -30.18 -36.56 -39.28
CA GLY A 146 -30.52 -36.62 -40.70
C GLY A 146 -31.63 -37.63 -41.00
N ASN A 147 -32.85 -37.10 -41.15
CA ASN A 147 -34.03 -37.53 -41.92
C ASN A 147 -34.23 -39.00 -42.35
N LYS A 148 -35.37 -39.55 -41.93
CA LYS A 148 -36.12 -40.62 -42.64
C LYS A 148 -36.76 -40.03 -43.91
N THR A 149 -36.61 -40.71 -45.03
CA THR A 149 -37.49 -40.57 -46.20
C THR A 149 -38.32 -41.84 -46.32
N ASP A 150 -39.62 -41.64 -46.56
CA ASP A 150 -40.60 -42.64 -46.97
C ASP A 150 -40.23 -43.32 -48.31
#